data_AF-A0A960KAQ3-F1
#
_entry.id   AF-A0A960KAQ3-F1
#
_cell.length_a   1.000
_cell.length_b   1.000
_cell.length_c   1.000
_cell.angle_alpha   90.00
_cell.angle_beta   90.00
_cell.angle_gamma   90.00
#
_symmetry.space_group_name_H-M   'P 1'
#
loop_
_entity.id
_entity.type
_entity.pdbx_description
1 polymer ?
#
loop_
_entity_poly.entity_id
_entity_poly.type
_entity_poly.pdbx_seq_one_letter_code
_entity_poly.pdbx_strand_id
1 'polypeptide(L)' 'AAWRVPFLPTRVGLGSDLHLVNPDLRTVRSPYPGPDGGEGEELIAQPAICLDAAICHLNVGDQRGNAAFTGPDLYF' A
#
# COMPACT_ATOMS: atom_id res chain seq x y z
N ALA A 1 -6.53 2.47 -2.56
CA ALA A 1 -7.98 2.17 -2.55
C ALA A 1 -8.69 2.80 -1.36
N ALA A 2 -8.40 2.42 -0.11
CA ALA A 2 -9.07 2.97 1.08
C ALA A 2 -9.06 4.51 1.16
N TRP A 3 -7.95 5.16 0.79
CA TRP A 3 -7.84 6.62 0.74
C TRP A 3 -8.42 7.27 -0.54
N ARG A 4 -9.00 6.49 -1.45
CA ARG A 4 -9.57 6.97 -2.72
C ARG A 4 -8.59 7.75 -3.62
N VAL A 5 -7.30 7.39 -3.55
CA VAL A 5 -6.23 7.86 -4.45
C VAL A 5 -5.78 6.74 -5.39
N PRO A 6 -5.25 7.06 -6.60
CA PRO A 6 -4.90 6.07 -7.61
C PRO A 6 -3.66 5.24 -7.24
N PHE A 7 -2.73 5.79 -6.46
CA PHE A 7 -1.53 5.08 -6.00
C PHE A 7 -1.02 5.67 -4.68
N LEU A 8 -0.09 4.96 -4.02
CA LEU A 8 0.75 5.49 -2.96
C LEU A 8 2.24 5.30 -3.27
N PRO A 9 3.09 6.29 -2.96
CA PRO A 9 4.53 6.15 -3.14
C PRO A 9 5.12 5.20 -2.08
N THR A 10 6.02 4.30 -2.49
CA THR A 10 6.76 3.41 -1.59
C THR A 10 8.14 3.05 -2.14
N ARG A 11 9.11 2.78 -1.25
CA ARG A 11 10.43 2.24 -1.61
C ARG A 11 10.38 0.73 -1.81
N VAL A 12 9.39 0.05 -1.22
CA VAL A 12 9.26 -1.41 -1.28
C VAL A 12 9.22 -1.87 -2.74
N GLY A 13 10.09 -2.80 -3.09
CA GLY A 13 10.19 -3.37 -4.44
C GLY A 13 11.37 -2.83 -5.26
N LEU A 14 11.87 -1.63 -4.99
CA LEU A 14 13.06 -1.10 -5.68
C LEU A 14 14.28 -1.99 -5.38
N GLY A 15 15.05 -2.32 -6.42
CA GLY A 15 16.21 -3.20 -6.31
C GLY A 15 15.89 -4.69 -6.15
N SER A 16 14.62 -5.08 -6.30
CA SER A 16 14.18 -6.48 -6.34
C SER A 16 13.64 -6.87 -7.71
N ASP A 17 13.39 -8.16 -7.92
CA ASP A 17 12.76 -8.68 -9.14
C ASP A 17 11.26 -8.35 -9.26
N LEU A 18 10.69 -7.55 -8.34
CA LEU A 18 9.27 -7.21 -8.35
C LEU A 18 8.82 -6.59 -9.69
N HIS A 19 9.69 -5.80 -10.33
CA HIS A 19 9.40 -5.23 -11.66
C HIS A 19 9.39 -6.28 -12.79
N LEU A 20 10.14 -7.37 -12.66
CA LEU A 20 10.17 -8.44 -13.66
C LEU A 20 8.86 -9.23 -13.65
N VAL A 21 8.32 -9.49 -12.46
CA VAL A 21 7.09 -10.28 -12.29
C VAL A 21 5.83 -9.42 -12.37
N ASN A 22 5.94 -8.11 -12.11
CA ASN A 22 4.83 -7.14 -12.21
C ASN A 22 5.20 -6.01 -13.19
N PRO A 23 5.19 -6.28 -14.50
CA PRO A 23 5.66 -5.33 -15.52
C PRO A 23 4.82 -4.03 -15.60
N ASP A 24 3.61 -4.04 -15.05
CA ASP A 24 2.73 -2.87 -15.01
C ASP A 24 3.07 -1.87 -13.89
N LEU A 25 3.98 -2.22 -12.96
CA LEU A 25 4.42 -1.30 -11.91
C LEU A 25 5.22 -0.14 -12.52
N ARG A 26 4.83 1.07 -12.16
CA ARG A 26 5.47 2.32 -12.60
C ARG A 26 6.13 3.02 -11.43
N THR A 27 7.10 3.87 -11.75
CA THR A 27 7.73 4.76 -10.78
C THR A 27 7.11 6.15 -10.82
N VAL A 28 7.29 6.90 -9.74
CA VAL A 28 6.97 8.32 -9.62
C VAL A 28 8.15 9.01 -8.94
N ARG A 29 8.53 10.18 -9.46
CA ARG A 29 9.56 11.02 -8.83
C ARG A 29 8.91 12.04 -7.93
N SER A 30 9.43 12.19 -6.71
CA SER A 30 9.03 13.24 -5.79
C SER A 30 9.23 14.61 -6.44
N PRO A 31 8.27 15.55 -6.33
CA PRO A 31 8.48 16.94 -6.75
C PRO A 31 9.33 17.75 -5.76
N TYR A 32 9.63 17.19 -4.58
CA TYR A 32 10.47 17.80 -3.55
C TYR A 32 11.88 17.18 -3.55
N PRO A 33 12.93 17.95 -3.20
CA PRO A 33 14.31 17.46 -3.14
C PRO A 33 14.48 16.19 -2.31
N GLY A 34 15.43 15.35 -2.71
CA GLY A 34 15.83 14.17 -1.96
C GLY A 34 16.46 14.52 -0.60
N PRO A 35 16.73 13.50 0.25
CA PRO A 35 17.34 13.70 1.57
C PRO A 35 18.71 14.37 1.54
N ASP A 36 19.43 14.28 0.41
CA ASP A 36 20.71 14.92 0.15
C ASP A 36 20.60 16.36 -0.40
N GLY A 37 19.37 16.88 -0.53
CA GLY A 37 19.08 18.20 -1.09
C GLY A 37 19.16 18.26 -2.62
N GLY A 38 19.34 17.12 -3.30
CA GLY A 38 19.41 17.02 -4.74
C GLY A 38 18.05 16.80 -5.41
N GLU A 39 18.07 16.04 -6.51
CA GLU A 39 16.86 15.64 -7.24
C GLU A 39 15.84 14.93 -6.35
N GLY A 40 14.58 15.02 -6.73
CA GLY A 40 13.52 14.30 -6.03
C GLY A 40 13.72 12.78 -6.12
N GLU A 41 13.41 12.10 -5.02
CA GLU A 41 13.55 10.65 -4.93
C GLU A 41 12.57 9.92 -5.87
N GLU A 42 13.05 8.86 -6.52
CA GLU A 42 12.23 7.97 -7.35
C GLU A 42 11.69 6.80 -6.53
N LEU A 43 10.37 6.61 -6.55
CA LEU A 43 9.64 5.63 -5.75
C LEU A 43 8.72 4.79 -6.63
N ILE A 44 8.28 3.63 -6.13
CA ILE A 44 7.19 2.87 -6.76
C ILE A 44 5.88 3.62 -6.55
N ALA A 45 5.11 3.79 -7.62
CA ALA A 45 3.72 4.20 -7.55
C ALA A 45 2.83 2.97 -7.38
N GLN A 46 2.70 2.45 -6.15
CA GLN A 46 1.91 1.25 -5.89
C GLN A 46 0.44 1.51 -6.18
N PRO A 47 -0.16 0.86 -7.20
CA PRO A 47 -1.52 1.16 -7.61
C PRO A 47 -2.52 0.77 -6.52
N ALA A 48 -3.67 1.44 -6.53
CA ALA A 48 -4.78 1.07 -5.68
C ALA A 48 -5.26 -0.35 -6.00
N ILE A 49 -5.31 -1.21 -4.98
CA ILE A 49 -5.96 -2.52 -5.07
C ILE A 49 -7.46 -2.31 -4.88
N CYS A 50 -8.18 -2.16 -6.00
CA CYS A 50 -9.64 -2.04 -6.01
C CYS A 50 -10.27 -3.43 -5.88
N LEU A 51 -11.06 -3.63 -4.83
CA LEU A 51 -11.74 -4.89 -4.54
C LEU A 51 -13.24 -4.72 -4.76
N ASP A 52 -13.86 -5.70 -5.42
CA ASP A 52 -15.33 -5.78 -5.53
C ASP A 52 -15.97 -6.26 -4.22
N ALA A 53 -15.25 -7.11 -3.48
CA ALA A 53 -15.65 -7.63 -2.18
C ALA A 53 -14.42 -7.87 -1.29
N ALA A 54 -14.61 -7.84 0.02
CA ALA A 54 -13.60 -8.20 1.01
C ALA A 54 -14.18 -9.24 1.98
N ILE A 55 -13.39 -10.27 2.31
CA ILE A 55 -13.75 -11.30 3.28
C ILE A 55 -12.78 -11.16 4.47
N CYS A 56 -13.32 -10.86 5.64
CA CYS A 56 -12.55 -10.71 6.87
C CYS A 56 -13.05 -11.69 7.93
N HIS A 57 -12.13 -12.40 8.61
CA HIS A 57 -12.45 -13.25 9.76
C HIS A 57 -11.99 -12.59 11.05
N LEU A 58 -12.87 -12.46 12.03
CA LEU A 58 -12.64 -11.76 13.30
C LEU A 58 -13.21 -12.57 14.48
N ASN A 59 -12.74 -12.28 15.69
CA ASN A 59 -13.06 -13.07 16.89
C ASN A 59 -14.49 -12.81 17.40
N VAL A 60 -14.93 -11.56 17.38
CA VAL A 60 -16.25 -11.14 17.87
C VAL A 60 -16.89 -10.17 16.89
N GLY A 61 -18.22 -10.20 16.82
CA GLY A 61 -19.01 -9.27 16.03
C GLY A 61 -20.44 -9.14 16.53
N ASP A 62 -21.07 -8.02 16.22
CA ASP A 62 -22.48 -7.77 16.51
C ASP A 62 -23.35 -7.81 15.24
N GLN A 63 -24.68 -7.78 15.42
CA GLN A 63 -25.63 -7.81 14.31
C GLN A 63 -25.61 -6.55 13.43
N ARG A 64 -24.96 -5.47 13.87
CA ARG A 64 -24.82 -4.21 13.11
C ARG A 64 -23.56 -4.19 12.25
N GLY A 65 -22.69 -5.20 12.39
CA GLY A 65 -21.44 -5.33 11.65
C GLY A 65 -20.23 -4.72 12.35
N ASN A 66 -20.36 -4.27 13.60
CA ASN A 66 -19.16 -3.95 14.38
C ASN A 66 -18.46 -5.27 14.71
N ALA A 67 -17.14 -5.30 14.62
CA ALA A 67 -16.35 -6.49 14.89
C ALA A 67 -14.99 -6.13 15.48
N ALA A 68 -14.40 -7.05 16.23
CA ALA A 68 -13.09 -6.86 16.85
C ALA A 68 -12.24 -8.13 16.75
N PHE A 69 -10.94 -7.91 16.61
CA PHE A 69 -9.90 -8.92 16.74
C PHE A 69 -9.30 -8.83 18.14
N THR A 70 -8.96 -9.97 18.75
CA THR A 70 -8.56 -10.06 20.17
C THR A 70 -7.18 -10.70 20.39
N GLY A 71 -6.40 -10.91 19.33
CA GLY A 71 -5.01 -11.37 19.42
C GLY A 71 -4.00 -10.22 19.60
N PRO A 72 -2.69 -10.52 19.61
CA PRO A 72 -1.64 -9.50 19.51
C PRO A 72 -1.75 -8.74 18.19
N ASP A 73 -1.31 -7.48 18.18
CA ASP A 73 -1.54 -6.49 17.12
C ASP A 73 -1.56 -7.08 15.70
N LEU A 74 -2.63 -6.78 14.94
CA LEU A 74 -2.75 -7.20 13.53
C LEU A 74 -1.72 -6.53 12.61
N TYR A 75 -1.10 -5.44 13.07
CA TYR A 75 -0.21 -4.62 12.28
C TYR A 75 1.26 -4.69 12.74
N PHE A 76 1.56 -5.36 13.86
CA PHE A 76 2.91 -5.49 14.42
C PHE A 76 3.19 -6.83 15.08
#